data_AF-A0A925T740-F1
#
_entry.id   AF-A0A925T740-F1
#
_cell.length_a   1.000
_cell.length_b   1.000
_cell.length_c   1.000
_cell.angle_alpha   90.00
_cell.angle_beta   90.00
_cell.angle_gamma   90.00
#
_symmetry.space_group_name_H-M   'P 1'
#
loop_
_entity.id
_entity.type
_entity.pdbx_description
1 polymer ?
#
loop_
_entity_poly.entity_id
_entity_poly.type
_entity_poly.pdbx_seq_one_letter_code
_entity_poly.pdbx_strand_id
1 'polypeptide(L)' 'MSKRLSNFLNAKVAQYNKPSFIKEDPICIPHLFTQQQDIEIAGFFAAIFAWGNRTIIINKSKE' A
#
# COMPACT_ATOMS: atom_id res chain seq x y z
N MET A 1 -7.62 -17.40 -19.17
CA MET A 1 -7.92 -16.00 -18.75
C MET A 1 -8.38 -15.21 -19.98
N SER A 2 -9.54 -14.56 -19.96
CA SER A 2 -10.02 -13.79 -21.13
C SER A 2 -9.08 -12.61 -21.42
N LYS A 3 -8.59 -12.48 -22.66
CA LYS A 3 -7.66 -11.42 -23.09
C LYS A 3 -8.20 -10.01 -22.79
N ARG A 4 -9.52 -9.85 -22.82
CA ARG A 4 -10.24 -8.63 -22.41
C ARG A 4 -10.04 -8.29 -20.94
N LEU A 5 -10.14 -9.28 -20.04
CA LEU A 5 -9.96 -9.08 -18.61
C LEU A 5 -8.52 -8.67 -18.28
N SER A 6 -7.54 -9.34 -18.89
CA SER A 6 -6.12 -9.01 -18.71
C SER A 6 -5.83 -7.57 -19.14
N ASN A 7 -6.30 -7.15 -20.32
CA ASN A 7 -6.12 -5.79 -20.80
C ASN A 7 -6.79 -4.75 -19.89
N PHE A 8 -7.98 -5.05 -19.38
CA PHE A 8 -8.68 -4.19 -18.43
C PHE A 8 -7.88 -4.01 -17.12
N LEU A 9 -7.38 -5.11 -16.54
CA LEU A 9 -6.60 -5.05 -15.30
C LEU A 9 -5.26 -4.31 -15.51
N ASN A 10 -4.57 -4.54 -16.63
CA ASN A 10 -3.33 -3.82 -16.95
C ASN A 10 -3.56 -2.32 -17.10
N ALA A 11 -4.66 -1.90 -17.74
CA ALA A 11 -5.03 -0.49 -17.84
C ALA A 11 -5.31 0.13 -16.46
N LYS A 12 -5.94 -0.63 -15.56
CA LYS A 12 -6.22 -0.19 -14.17
C LYS A 12 -4.94 -0.08 -13.34
N VAL A 13 -4.00 -1.01 -13.49
CA VAL A 13 -2.67 -0.92 -12.87
C VAL A 13 -1.96 0.35 -13.33
N ALA A 14 -1.92 0.62 -14.64
CA ALA A 14 -1.30 1.85 -15.15
C ALA A 14 -2.00 3.14 -14.65
N GLN A 15 -3.31 3.07 -14.39
CA GLN A 15 -4.08 4.19 -13.87
C GLN A 15 -3.76 4.49 -12.38
N TYR A 16 -3.72 3.46 -11.53
CA TYR A 16 -3.71 3.62 -10.07
C TYR A 16 -2.36 3.35 -9.40
N ASN A 17 -1.47 2.56 -10.01
CA ASN A 17 -0.16 2.24 -9.45
C ASN A 17 0.83 3.42 -9.62
N LYS A 18 0.55 4.51 -8.91
CA LYS A 18 1.35 5.74 -8.91
C LYS A 18 1.88 6.01 -7.51
N PRO A 19 3.12 6.52 -7.37
CA PRO A 19 3.69 6.86 -6.06
C PRO A 19 2.85 7.83 -5.23
N SER A 20 2.03 8.67 -5.88
CA SER A 20 1.09 9.57 -5.19
C SER A 20 0.12 8.83 -4.27
N PHE A 21 -0.20 7.56 -4.56
CA PHE A 21 -1.07 6.73 -3.74
C PHE A 21 -0.43 6.37 -2.39
N ILE A 22 0.90 6.35 -2.30
CA ILE A 22 1.63 5.92 -1.10
C ILE A 22 1.32 6.85 0.08
N LYS A 23 1.29 8.17 -0.16
CA LYS A 23 1.17 9.17 0.92
C LYS A 23 -0.08 8.99 1.80
N GLU A 24 -1.19 8.58 1.20
CA GLU A 24 -2.51 8.49 1.86
C GLU A 24 -2.89 7.05 2.23
N ASP A 25 -2.00 6.10 1.99
CA ASP A 25 -2.22 4.68 2.21
C ASP A 25 -1.27 4.15 3.31
N PRO A 26 -1.68 3.15 4.12
CA PRO A 26 -0.80 2.54 5.11
C PRO A 26 0.55 2.05 4.57
N ILE A 27 0.66 1.81 3.25
CA ILE A 27 1.93 1.49 2.59
C ILE A 27 3.00 2.60 2.72
N CYS A 28 2.67 3.82 3.16
CA CYS A 28 3.68 4.82 3.52
C CYS A 28 4.53 4.41 4.75
N ILE A 29 4.00 3.59 5.65
CA ILE A 29 4.65 3.26 6.92
C ILE A 29 5.94 2.43 6.72
N PRO A 30 5.97 1.36 5.90
CA PRO A 30 7.20 0.63 5.59
C PRO A 30 8.31 1.50 5.00
N HIS A 31 7.96 2.56 4.25
CA HIS A 31 8.91 3.48 3.64
C HIS A 31 9.60 4.41 4.66
N LEU A 32 9.17 4.40 5.94
CA LEU A 32 9.81 5.16 7.01
C LEU A 32 11.04 4.44 7.59
N PHE A 33 11.21 3.16 7.30
CA PHE A 33 12.27 2.32 7.83
C PHE A 33 13.38 2.09 6.80
N THR A 34 14.59 1.78 7.30
CA THR A 34 15.78 1.54 6.47
C THR A 34 16.30 0.12 6.60
N GLN A 35 16.08 -0.54 7.74
CA GLN A 35 16.42 -1.94 7.93
C GLN A 35 15.38 -2.82 7.25
N GLN A 36 15.84 -3.85 6.53
CA GLN A 36 14.97 -4.73 5.75
C GLN A 36 13.91 -5.43 6.62
N GLN A 37 14.31 -5.89 7.80
CA GLN A 37 13.43 -6.59 8.74
C GLN A 37 12.27 -5.69 9.20
N ASP A 38 12.58 -4.42 9.49
CA ASP A 38 11.58 -3.45 9.92
C ASP A 38 10.60 -3.12 8.78
N ILE A 39 11.09 -3.02 7.54
CA ILE A 39 10.27 -2.80 6.34
C ILE A 39 9.32 -3.98 6.12
N GLU A 40 9.80 -5.22 6.28
CA GLU A 40 9.00 -6.43 6.11
C GLU A 40 7.90 -6.53 7.19
N ILE A 41 8.25 -6.30 8.45
CA ILE A 41 7.29 -6.32 9.57
C ILE A 41 6.25 -5.21 9.41
N ALA A 42 6.68 -3.97 9.15
CA ALA A 42 5.78 -2.85 8.91
C ALA A 42 4.88 -3.10 7.69
N GLY A 43 5.43 -3.71 6.62
CA GLY A 43 4.69 -4.06 5.41
C GLY A 43 3.59 -5.08 5.68
N PHE A 44 3.88 -6.08 6.50
CA PHE A 44 2.90 -7.07 6.94
C PHE A 44 1.75 -6.43 7.72
N PHE A 45 2.04 -5.56 8.70
CA PHE A 45 1.00 -4.86 9.45
C PHE A 45 0.21 -3.89 8.58
N ALA A 46 0.86 -3.14 7.69
CA ALA A 46 0.19 -2.25 6.75
C ALA A 46 -0.81 -3.01 5.87
N ALA A 47 -0.45 -4.21 5.39
CA ALA A 47 -1.34 -5.07 4.62
C ALA A 47 -2.51 -5.62 5.46
N ILE A 48 -2.25 -6.04 6.71
CA ILE A 48 -3.30 -6.51 7.63
C ILE A 48 -4.31 -5.40 7.93
N PHE A 49 -3.87 -4.16 8.10
CA PHE A 49 -4.74 -3.05 8.45
C PHE A 49 -5.38 -2.35 7.25
N ALA A 50 -5.04 -2.70 6.01
CA ALA A 50 -5.48 -1.98 4.79
C ALA A 50 -7.01 -1.88 4.58
N TRP A 51 -7.81 -2.68 5.30
CA TRP A 51 -9.28 -2.62 5.29
C TRP A 51 -9.88 -1.67 6.33
N GLY A 52 -9.08 -1.11 7.24
CA GLY A 52 -9.51 -0.14 8.24
C GLY A 52 -9.49 1.31 7.75
N ASN A 53 -9.79 2.25 8.65
CA ASN A 53 -9.74 3.68 8.33
C ASN A 53 -8.29 4.15 8.16
N ARG A 54 -7.91 4.49 6.92
CA ARG A 54 -6.54 4.86 6.52
C ARG A 54 -5.95 5.97 7.38
N THR A 55 -6.71 7.04 7.63
CA THR A 55 -6.25 8.18 8.43
C THR A 55 -5.90 7.76 9.87
N ILE A 56 -6.75 6.92 10.48
CA ILE A 56 -6.51 6.42 11.84
C ILE A 56 -5.27 5.52 11.87
N ILE A 57 -5.14 4.60 10.92
CA ILE A 57 -3.99 3.68 10.84
C ILE A 57 -2.69 4.47 10.71
N ILE A 58 -2.63 5.43 9.77
CA ILE A 58 -1.43 6.23 9.53
C ILE A 58 -1.06 7.06 10.77
N ASN A 59 -2.04 7.68 11.44
CA ASN A 59 -1.78 8.48 12.63
C ASN A 59 -1.31 7.60 13.80
N LYS A 60 -1.95 6.45 14.02
CA LYS A 60 -1.58 5.52 15.11
C LYS A 60 -0.24 4.83 14.89
N SER A 61 0.20 4.65 13.65
CA SER A 61 1.54 4.14 13.35
C SER A 61 2.67 5.16 13.53
N LYS A 62 2.34 6.45 13.74
CA LYS A 62 3.30 7.55 13.90
C LYS A 62 3.31 8.17 15.30
N GLU A 63 2.41 7.72 16.17
CA GLU A 63 2.35 8.07 17.59
C GLU A 63 3.47 7.32 18.35
#